data_AF-A0A3D4ULU0-F1
#
_entry.id   AF-A0A3D4ULU0-F1
#
_cell.length_a   1.000
_cell.length_b   1.000
_cell.length_c   1.000
_cell.angle_alpha   90.00
_cell.angle_beta   90.00
_cell.angle_gamma   90.00
#
_symmetry.space_group_name_H-M   'P 1'
#
loop_
_entity.id
_entity.type
_entity.pdbx_description
1 polymer ?
#
loop_
_entity_poly.entity_id
_entity_poly.type
_entity_poly.pdbx_seq_one_letter_code
_entity_poly.pdbx_strand_id
1 'polypeptide(L)' 'MDLRDIETNISYFDSATRTYRIVLGGLPDWLDQSIRDGAPDPSRVRVLFRTSKVDGEAVVLQDEFVMR' A
#
# COMPACT_ATOMS: atom_id res chain seq x y z
N MET A 1 6.42 8.94 -1.37
CA MET A 1 5.28 9.71 -0.84
C MET A 1 5.75 10.40 0.42
N ASP A 2 5.72 11.74 0.49
CA ASP A 2 6.02 12.48 1.72
C ASP A 2 4.69 12.81 2.41
N LEU A 3 4.41 12.16 3.55
CA LEU A 3 3.19 12.41 4.33
C LEU A 3 3.13 13.81 4.98
N ARG A 4 4.17 14.62 4.81
CA ARG A 4 4.20 16.02 5.28
C ARG A 4 3.79 17.00 4.19
N ASP A 5 3.75 16.57 2.92
CA ASP A 5 3.22 17.36 1.82
C ASP A 5 1.70 17.29 1.79
N ILE A 6 1.06 18.23 2.48
CA ILE A 6 -0.40 18.30 2.66
C ILE A 6 -1.13 18.33 1.32
N GLU A 7 -0.66 19.08 0.33
CA GLU A 7 -1.34 19.20 -0.98
C GLU A 7 -1.38 17.84 -1.70
N THR A 8 -0.23 17.16 -1.74
CA THR A 8 -0.13 15.82 -2.33
C THR A 8 -0.99 14.81 -1.56
N ASN A 9 -0.99 14.85 -0.23
CA ASN A 9 -1.74 13.90 0.59
C ASN A 9 -3.26 14.07 0.47
N ILE A 10 -3.74 15.31 0.34
CA ILE A 10 -5.18 15.60 0.13
C ILE A 10 -5.70 14.88 -1.12
N SER A 11 -4.89 14.80 -2.19
CA SER A 11 -5.29 14.11 -3.42
C SER A 11 -5.51 12.60 -3.27
N TYR A 12 -4.94 11.99 -2.23
CA TYR A 12 -5.09 10.57 -1.91
C TYR A 12 -6.13 10.31 -0.82
N PHE A 13 -6.71 11.35 -0.21
CA PHE A 13 -7.67 11.19 0.88
C PHE A 13 -9.09 10.92 0.33
N ASP A 14 -9.64 9.77 0.69
CA ASP A 14 -11.04 9.42 0.44
C ASP A 14 -11.90 9.87 1.63
N SER A 15 -12.74 10.88 1.40
CA SER A 15 -13.59 11.46 2.45
C SER A 15 -14.74 10.54 2.91
N ALA A 16 -15.17 9.59 2.07
CA ALA A 16 -16.26 8.67 2.40
C ALA A 16 -15.80 7.59 3.40
N THR A 17 -14.58 7.08 3.22
CA THR A 17 -14.01 6.05 4.10
C THR A 17 -13.06 6.62 5.16
N ARG A 18 -12.72 7.91 5.06
CA ARG A 18 -11.71 8.58 5.89
C ARG A 18 -10.35 7.85 5.85
N THR A 19 -9.99 7.35 4.67
CA THR A 19 -8.72 6.63 4.46
C THR A 19 -7.87 7.33 3.41
N TYR A 20 -6.55 7.22 3.55
CA TYR A 20 -5.63 7.58 2.48
C TYR A 20 -5.44 6.36 1.56
N ARG A 21 -5.75 6.51 0.28
CA ARG A 21 -5.54 5.47 -0.73
C ARG A 21 -4.18 5.67 -1.37
N ILE A 22 -3.20 4.90 -0.92
CA ILE A 22 -1.88 4.89 -1.52
C ILE A 22 -1.89 3.86 -2.64
N VAL A 23 -1.83 4.33 -3.89
CA VAL A 23 -1.61 3.46 -5.04
C VAL A 23 -0.14 3.05 -5.00
N LEU A 24 0.13 1.79 -4.69
CA LEU A 24 1.44 1.22 -4.93
C LEU A 24 1.64 1.23 -6.46
N GLY A 25 2.76 1.81 -6.91
CA GLY A 25 3.17 1.67 -8.32
C GLY A 25 3.14 0.19 -8.71
N GLY A 26 2.88 -0.09 -9.99
CA GLY A 26 2.58 -1.42 -10.51
C GLY A 26 3.42 -2.56 -9.93
N LEU A 27 2.88 -3.77 -9.97
CA LEU A 27 3.51 -4.93 -9.36
C LEU A 27 4.93 -5.15 -9.92
N PRO A 28 5.87 -5.66 -9.11
CA PRO A 28 7.14 -6.13 -9.62
C PRO A 28 6.93 -7.13 -10.76
N ASP A 29 7.77 -7.08 -11.79
CA ASP A 29 7.59 -7.88 -13.01
C ASP A 29 7.43 -9.39 -12.74
N TRP A 30 8.16 -9.93 -11.76
CA TRP A 30 8.07 -11.34 -11.38
C TRP A 30 6.69 -11.72 -10.83
N LEU A 31 6.04 -10.80 -10.12
CA LEU A 31 4.72 -11.01 -9.53
C LEU A 31 3.63 -10.82 -10.59
N ASP A 32 3.75 -9.80 -11.44
CA ASP A 32 2.85 -9.60 -12.58
C ASP A 32 2.88 -10.83 -13.52
N GLN A 33 4.07 -11.35 -13.82
CA GLN A 33 4.23 -12.55 -14.64
C GLN A 33 3.62 -13.79 -13.97
N SER A 34 3.86 -13.99 -12.68
CA SER A 34 3.26 -15.09 -11.91
C SER A 34 1.73 -15.09 -11.93
N ILE A 35 1.09 -13.91 -11.89
CA ILE A 35 -0.37 -13.79 -11.97
C ILE A 35 -0.84 -14.12 -13.39
N ARG A 36 -0.17 -13.59 -14.41
CA ARG A 36 -0.53 -13.84 -15.82
C ARG A 36 -0.40 -15.31 -16.21
N ASP A 37 0.62 -15.98 -15.70
CA ASP A 37 0.90 -17.40 -15.99
C ASP A 37 -0.04 -18.35 -15.23
N GLY A 38 -0.97 -17.82 -14.43
CA GLY A 38 -1.95 -18.61 -13.69
C GLY A 38 -1.29 -19.43 -12.59
N ALA A 39 -0.49 -18.79 -11.74
CA ALA A 39 0.20 -19.46 -10.65
C ALA A 39 -0.74 -20.40 -9.87
N PRO A 40 -0.30 -21.64 -9.59
CA PRO A 40 -1.13 -22.64 -8.92
C PRO A 40 -1.49 -22.24 -7.49
N ASP A 41 -0.68 -21.36 -6.88
CA ASP A 41 -0.89 -20.84 -5.53
C ASP A 41 -1.19 -19.33 -5.54
N PRO A 42 -2.12 -18.86 -4.69
CA PRO A 42 -2.41 -17.44 -4.57
C PRO A 42 -1.20 -16.67 -4.06
N SER A 43 -0.76 -15.69 -4.86
CA SER A 43 0.35 -14.82 -4.49
C SER A 43 -0.09 -13.83 -3.40
N ARG A 44 0.69 -13.72 -2.33
CA ARG A 44 0.38 -12.80 -1.22
C ARG A 44 1.34 -11.62 -1.23
N VAL A 45 0.79 -10.42 -1.22
CA VAL A 45 1.55 -9.17 -1.09
C VAL A 45 1.33 -8.61 0.30
N ARG A 46 2.42 -8.49 1.06
CA ARG A 46 2.43 -7.82 2.35
C ARG A 46 2.93 -6.40 2.18
N VAL A 47 2.12 -5.43 2.55
CA VAL A 47 2.46 -4.02 2.50
C VAL A 47 2.84 -3.57 3.90
N LEU A 48 4.05 -3.02 4.03
CA LEU A 48 4.56 -2.47 5.29
C LEU A 48 4.76 -0.97 5.11
N PHE A 49 4.04 -0.18 5.87
CA PHE A 49 4.16 1.27 5.87
C PHE A 49 4.74 1.74 7.20
N ARG A 50 6.00 2.22 7.17
CA ARG A 50 6.68 2.77 8.34
C ARG A 50 6.35 4.26 8.44
N THR A 51 5.84 4.68 9.59
CA THR A 51 5.51 6.08 9.87
C THR A 51 5.73 6.38 11.36
N SER A 52 5.37 7.58 11.79
CA SER A 52 5.34 7.96 13.20
C SER A 52 3.95 8.43 13.62
N LYS A 53 3.59 8.22 14.88
CA LYS A 53 2.43 8.83 15.52
C LYS A 53 2.67 10.33 15.73
N VAL A 54 1.63 11.04 16.18
CA VAL A 54 1.67 12.49 16.43
C VAL A 54 2.69 12.88 17.50
N ASP A 55 2.98 11.99 18.44
CA ASP A 55 3.99 12.15 19.49
C ASP A 55 5.42 11.80 19.04
N GLY A 56 5.60 11.39 17.78
CA GLY A 56 6.89 10.97 17.22
C GLY A 56 7.24 9.50 17.44
N GLU A 57 6.39 8.71 18.10
CA GLU A 57 6.61 7.27 18.26
C GLU A 57 6.56 6.57 16.89
N ALA A 58 7.60 5.80 16.56
CA ALA A 58 7.64 5.02 15.33
C ALA A 58 6.59 3.90 15.35
N VAL A 59 5.85 3.76 14.26
CA VAL A 59 4.84 2.71 14.09
C VAL A 59 4.94 2.09 12.70
N VAL A 60 4.64 0.80 12.61
CA VAL A 60 4.55 0.07 11.34
C VAL A 60 3.09 -0.31 11.13
N LEU A 61 2.49 0.22 10.08
CA LEU A 61 1.19 -0.25 9.59
C LEU A 61 1.44 -1.42 8.64
N GLN A 62 0.63 -2.46 8.77
CA GLN A 62 0.76 -3.67 7.98
C GLN A 62 -0.59 -4.00 7.35
N ASP A 63 -0.56 -4.35 6.07
CA ASP A 63 -1.69 -4.92 5.35
C ASP A 63 -1.25 -6.12 4.51
N GLU A 64 -2.19 -7.00 4.19
CA GLU A 64 -1.97 -8.17 3.32
C GLU A 64 -3.04 -8.23 2.23
N PHE A 65 -2.59 -8.30 0.98
CA PHE A 65 -3.44 -8.48 -0.18
C PHE A 65 -3.16 -9.83 -0.84
N VAL A 66 -4.20 -10.64 -1.02
CA VAL A 66 -4.11 -11.95 -1.67
C VAL A 66 -4.59 -11.81 -3.11
N MET A 67 -3.70 -12.07 -4.06
CA MET A 67 -3.98 -12.10 -5.49
C MET A 67 -4.47 -13.49 -5.89
N ARG A 68 -5.60 -13.53 -6.60
CA ARG A 68 -6.23 -14.74 -7.13
C ARG A 68 -6.40 -14.62 -8.62
#